data_AF-A0A7R9Q6U0-F1
#
_entry.id   AF-A0A7R9Q6U0-F1
#
_cell.length_a   1.000
_cell.length_b   1.000
_cell.length_c   1.000
_cell.angle_alpha   90.00
_cell.angle_beta   90.00
_cell.angle_gamma   90.00
#
_symmetry.space_group_name_H-M   'P 1'
#
loop_
_entity.id
_entity.type
_entity.pdbx_description
1 polymer ?
#
loop_
_entity_poly.entity_id
_entity_poly.type
_entity_poly.pdbx_seq_one_letter_code
_entity_poly.pdbx_strand_id
1 'polypeptide(L)'
;MYGTDHFYNTDLFNEMTPKTNQTSYLTDCGNAVYQSLIKSDPQSVWVMQGWLFVNDPGYWHKEQAKALLTSVPKDVFEARAKYENMLGIGLTPEGIEQNDIIYDFMTESTWYSAPVDLNQWVTQYVRRRYNYINEDITKAWNLLQNSVFTDGIKVHNHGEYTINKRPSLKSHSVLWYKPSDVFNAYKLFINASTVSQLKNSSTFQYDLVDITRQSLQLAFDVIYAKLVLSYEAKNETELKNLSTVILTLMDDMNDILSTNEYYLLGKWINSARALAVSDQERLYNEYQAKNQITIWGPNGNVSVM
;
A
#
# COMPACT_ATOMS: atom_id res chain seq x y z
N MET A 1 -12.94 -30.72 -9.41
CA MET A 1 -11.46 -30.68 -9.39
C MET A 1 -10.94 -30.50 -7.97
N TYR A 2 -11.51 -29.58 -7.17
CA TYR A 2 -10.96 -29.23 -5.85
C TYR A 2 -11.91 -29.44 -4.66
N GLY A 3 -13.14 -29.90 -4.87
CA GLY A 3 -14.18 -29.87 -3.82
C GLY A 3 -14.78 -28.46 -3.64
N THR A 4 -15.50 -28.24 -2.54
CA THR A 4 -16.02 -26.92 -2.16
C THR A 4 -16.05 -26.78 -0.63
N ASP A 5 -15.77 -25.56 -0.16
CA ASP A 5 -15.98 -25.11 1.22
C ASP A 5 -17.16 -24.12 1.31
N HIS A 6 -18.01 -24.10 0.28
CA HIS A 6 -19.23 -23.32 0.15
C HIS A 6 -19.07 -21.81 -0.07
N PHE A 7 -17.87 -21.24 -0.01
CA PHE A 7 -17.65 -19.81 -0.29
C PHE A 7 -17.23 -19.58 -1.75
N TYR A 8 -17.96 -18.70 -2.45
CA TYR A 8 -17.71 -18.38 -3.85
C TYR A 8 -17.62 -16.87 -4.05
N ASN A 9 -16.51 -16.40 -4.62
CA ASN A 9 -16.33 -14.99 -4.97
C ASN A 9 -16.62 -14.76 -6.46
N THR A 10 -17.47 -13.77 -6.77
CA THR A 10 -17.69 -13.29 -8.14
C THR A 10 -18.24 -11.86 -8.12
N ASP A 11 -17.65 -10.98 -8.94
CA ASP A 11 -18.02 -9.58 -9.04
C ASP A 11 -18.40 -9.21 -10.48
N LEU A 12 -19.63 -8.75 -10.69
CA LEU A 12 -20.14 -8.45 -12.04
C LEU A 12 -19.65 -7.11 -12.60
N PHE A 13 -19.39 -6.14 -11.72
CA PHE A 13 -19.23 -4.73 -12.09
C PHE A 13 -18.03 -4.09 -11.36
N ASN A 14 -17.00 -4.88 -11.06
CA ASN A 14 -15.76 -4.32 -10.50
C ASN A 14 -15.12 -3.39 -11.54
N GLU A 15 -15.04 -2.10 -11.21
CA GLU A 15 -14.52 -1.02 -12.08
C GLU A 15 -15.20 -0.88 -13.45
N MET A 16 -16.41 -1.42 -13.59
CA MET A 16 -17.19 -1.35 -14.82
C MET A 16 -18.56 -0.76 -14.55
N THR A 17 -18.94 0.28 -15.30
CA THR A 17 -20.29 0.84 -15.22
C THR A 17 -21.29 -0.13 -15.85
N PRO A 18 -22.35 -0.57 -15.12
CA PRO A 18 -23.39 -1.40 -15.70
C PRO A 18 -24.09 -0.71 -16.86
N LYS A 19 -24.60 -1.49 -17.81
CA LYS A 19 -25.28 -0.99 -19.02
C LYS A 19 -26.44 -0.02 -18.76
N THR A 20 -27.11 -0.16 -17.61
CA THR A 20 -28.21 0.70 -17.18
C THR A 20 -28.27 0.78 -15.67
N ASN A 21 -28.78 1.89 -15.13
CA ASN A 21 -28.99 2.12 -13.69
C ASN A 21 -30.38 1.68 -13.19
N GLN A 22 -31.16 0.98 -14.03
CA GLN A 22 -32.45 0.43 -13.63
C GLN A 22 -32.27 -0.62 -12.52
N THR A 23 -32.98 -0.44 -11.40
CA THR A 23 -32.89 -1.35 -10.26
C THR A 23 -33.37 -2.77 -10.59
N SER A 24 -34.36 -2.92 -11.48
CA SER A 24 -34.79 -4.23 -11.99
C SER A 24 -33.67 -4.98 -12.69
N TYR A 25 -32.94 -4.30 -13.58
CA TYR A 25 -31.78 -4.89 -14.27
C TYR A 25 -30.69 -5.33 -13.29
N LEU A 26 -30.32 -4.50 -12.33
CA LEU A 26 -29.30 -4.85 -11.32
C LEU A 26 -29.76 -6.02 -10.43
N THR A 27 -31.05 -6.05 -10.08
CA THR A 27 -31.67 -7.15 -9.32
C THR A 27 -31.63 -8.46 -10.11
N ASP A 28 -32.00 -8.42 -11.40
CA ASP A 28 -31.97 -9.59 -12.27
C ASP A 28 -30.56 -10.14 -12.43
N CYS A 29 -29.56 -9.26 -12.60
CA CYS A 29 -28.15 -9.64 -12.65
C CYS A 29 -27.69 -10.34 -11.34
N GLY A 30 -27.98 -9.75 -10.19
CA GLY A 30 -27.63 -10.35 -8.89
C GLY A 30 -28.35 -11.68 -8.64
N ASN A 31 -29.64 -11.77 -8.96
CA ASN A 31 -30.42 -12.99 -8.82
C ASN A 31 -29.90 -14.09 -9.74
N ALA A 32 -29.52 -13.78 -10.99
CA ALA A 32 -28.96 -14.76 -11.91
C ALA A 32 -27.69 -15.43 -11.37
N VAL A 33 -26.79 -14.65 -10.75
CA VAL A 33 -25.59 -15.17 -10.08
C VAL A 33 -25.97 -16.06 -8.89
N TYR A 34 -26.80 -15.53 -7.99
CA TYR A 34 -27.21 -16.23 -6.78
C TYR A 34 -27.90 -17.58 -7.08
N GLN A 35 -28.84 -17.60 -8.03
CA GLN A 35 -29.52 -18.83 -8.44
C GLN A 35 -28.55 -19.84 -9.07
N SER A 36 -27.54 -19.37 -9.80
CA SER A 36 -26.52 -20.24 -10.38
C SER A 36 -25.64 -20.90 -9.30
N LEU A 37 -25.30 -20.16 -8.25
CA LEU A 37 -24.55 -20.67 -7.09
C LEU A 37 -25.38 -21.71 -6.33
N ILE A 38 -26.59 -21.34 -5.87
CA ILE A 38 -27.46 -22.22 -5.09
C ILE A 38 -27.86 -23.50 -5.84
N LYS A 39 -28.03 -23.41 -7.16
CA LYS A 39 -28.29 -24.59 -8.01
C LYS A 39 -27.11 -25.57 -8.03
N SER A 40 -25.88 -25.06 -7.93
CA SER A 40 -24.65 -25.85 -7.99
C SER A 40 -24.22 -26.35 -6.62
N ASP A 41 -24.41 -25.54 -5.58
CA ASP A 41 -24.13 -25.84 -4.18
C ASP A 41 -25.22 -25.16 -3.31
N PRO A 42 -26.20 -25.91 -2.77
CA PRO A 42 -27.26 -25.35 -1.94
C PRO A 42 -26.78 -24.67 -0.64
N GLN A 43 -25.54 -24.91 -0.23
CA GLN A 43 -24.92 -24.27 0.94
C GLN A 43 -24.09 -23.03 0.55
N SER A 44 -24.07 -22.65 -0.73
CA SER A 44 -23.21 -21.59 -1.23
C SER A 44 -23.42 -20.25 -0.51
N VAL A 45 -22.32 -19.64 -0.12
CA VAL A 45 -22.23 -18.26 0.34
C VAL A 45 -21.53 -17.45 -0.75
N TRP A 46 -22.23 -16.44 -1.24
CA TRP A 46 -21.66 -15.49 -2.21
C TRP A 46 -20.84 -14.43 -1.47
N VAL A 47 -19.54 -14.40 -1.72
CA VAL A 47 -18.61 -13.36 -1.25
C VAL A 47 -18.50 -12.29 -2.35
N MET A 48 -18.67 -11.02 -1.99
CA MET A 48 -18.64 -9.89 -2.93
C MET A 48 -17.68 -8.80 -2.46
N GLN A 49 -16.95 -8.19 -3.39
CA GLN A 49 -16.14 -7.00 -3.10
C GLN A 49 -17.03 -5.75 -3.05
N GLY A 50 -16.84 -4.93 -2.00
CA GLY A 50 -17.55 -3.65 -1.85
C GLY A 50 -16.97 -2.49 -2.67
N TRP A 51 -15.86 -2.69 -3.39
CA TRP A 51 -15.09 -1.63 -4.06
C TRP A 51 -15.92 -0.81 -5.06
N LEU A 52 -16.80 -1.47 -5.81
CA LEU A 52 -17.66 -0.83 -6.80
C LEU A 52 -18.49 0.34 -6.23
N PHE A 53 -18.92 0.29 -4.96
CA PHE A 53 -19.66 1.40 -4.33
C PHE A 53 -18.80 2.61 -3.96
N VAL A 54 -17.49 2.41 -3.83
CA VAL A 54 -16.53 3.45 -3.47
C VAL A 54 -15.92 4.07 -4.71
N ASN A 55 -15.66 3.26 -5.75
CA ASN A 55 -14.98 3.69 -6.97
C ASN A 55 -15.85 4.60 -7.86
N ASP A 56 -17.17 4.38 -7.93
CA ASP A 56 -18.09 5.23 -8.69
C ASP A 56 -19.26 5.71 -7.82
N PRO A 57 -19.02 6.66 -6.89
CA PRO A 57 -20.05 7.17 -5.99
C PRO A 57 -21.10 8.01 -6.74
N GLY A 58 -20.80 8.44 -7.97
CA GLY A 58 -21.72 9.15 -8.86
C GLY A 58 -22.77 8.24 -9.49
N TYR A 59 -22.47 6.95 -9.65
CA TYR A 59 -23.41 5.94 -10.12
C TYR A 59 -24.09 5.18 -8.97
N TRP A 60 -23.31 4.77 -7.95
CA TRP A 60 -23.79 3.92 -6.85
C TRP A 60 -24.38 4.72 -5.69
N HIS A 61 -25.57 5.32 -5.91
CA HIS A 61 -26.30 5.96 -4.83
C HIS A 61 -26.92 4.95 -3.85
N LYS A 62 -27.45 5.46 -2.73
CA LYS A 62 -28.00 4.65 -1.63
C LYS A 62 -29.02 3.62 -2.09
N GLU A 63 -29.89 3.93 -3.05
CA GLU A 63 -30.90 2.98 -3.54
C GLU A 63 -30.28 1.88 -4.42
N GLN A 64 -29.26 2.18 -5.23
CA GLN A 64 -28.51 1.20 -6.04
C GLN A 64 -27.63 0.30 -5.15
N ALA A 65 -26.93 0.88 -4.17
CA ALA A 65 -26.15 0.14 -3.19
C ALA A 65 -27.02 -0.63 -2.19
N LYS A 66 -28.26 -0.19 -1.93
CA LYS A 66 -29.24 -0.93 -1.12
C LYS A 66 -29.89 -2.07 -1.90
N ALA A 67 -30.16 -1.85 -3.19
CA ALA A 67 -30.56 -2.92 -4.09
C ALA A 67 -29.49 -4.01 -4.19
N LEU A 68 -28.22 -3.69 -3.90
CA LEU A 68 -27.11 -4.63 -3.94
C LEU A 68 -26.64 -5.17 -2.57
N LEU A 69 -26.36 -4.35 -1.53
CA LEU A 69 -25.54 -4.80 -0.37
C LEU A 69 -25.73 -4.19 1.06
N THR A 70 -26.34 -3.01 1.30
CA THR A 70 -26.52 -2.34 2.64
C THR A 70 -25.65 -2.80 3.85
N SER A 71 -24.65 -2.12 4.42
CA SER A 71 -24.02 -0.80 4.28
C SER A 71 -22.72 -0.80 5.13
N VAL A 72 -21.65 -0.09 4.72
CA VAL A 72 -20.31 -0.17 5.36
C VAL A 72 -19.95 1.13 6.12
N PRO A 73 -19.46 1.08 7.36
CA PRO A 73 -18.89 2.20 8.12
C PRO A 73 -17.36 2.25 8.01
N LYS A 74 -16.77 3.36 8.47
CA LYS A 74 -15.36 3.72 8.26
C LYS A 74 -14.40 3.25 9.36
N ASP A 75 -14.93 2.82 10.51
CA ASP A 75 -14.16 2.33 11.65
C ASP A 75 -14.70 0.98 12.11
N VAL A 76 -13.80 0.06 12.47
CA VAL A 76 -14.13 -1.35 12.78
C VAL A 76 -14.93 -1.52 14.08
N PHE A 77 -14.69 -0.70 15.09
CA PHE A 77 -15.39 -0.76 16.36
C PHE A 77 -16.75 -0.08 16.26
N GLU A 78 -16.82 1.05 15.57
CA GLU A 78 -18.10 1.66 15.19
C GLU A 78 -18.94 0.70 14.33
N ALA A 79 -18.28 -0.07 13.45
CA ALA A 79 -18.95 -1.07 12.63
C ALA A 79 -19.60 -2.17 13.44
N ARG A 80 -18.83 -2.77 14.36
CA ARG A 80 -19.33 -3.83 15.23
C ARG A 80 -20.49 -3.35 16.09
N ALA A 81 -20.42 -2.11 16.60
CA ALA A 81 -21.48 -1.53 17.41
C ALA A 81 -22.75 -1.21 16.61
N LYS A 82 -22.61 -0.88 15.32
CA LYS A 82 -23.70 -0.42 14.45
C LYS A 82 -24.39 -1.54 13.66
N TYR A 83 -23.66 -2.60 13.31
CA TYR A 83 -24.11 -3.63 12.39
C TYR A 83 -24.13 -5.00 13.06
N GLU A 84 -25.32 -5.42 13.50
CA GLU A 84 -25.54 -6.75 14.08
C GLU A 84 -25.19 -7.90 13.12
N ASN A 85 -25.15 -7.62 11.81
CA ASN A 85 -24.78 -8.57 10.76
C ASN A 85 -23.28 -8.53 10.36
N MET A 86 -22.44 -7.78 11.06
CA MET A 86 -21.00 -7.80 10.84
C MET A 86 -20.40 -9.10 11.37
N LEU A 87 -20.03 -10.02 10.47
CA LEU A 87 -19.53 -11.35 10.84
C LEU A 87 -18.02 -11.39 11.10
N GLY A 88 -17.25 -10.42 10.58
CA GLY A 88 -15.80 -10.44 10.68
C GLY A 88 -15.13 -9.21 10.07
N ILE A 89 -13.80 -9.23 10.12
CA ILE A 89 -12.92 -8.21 9.55
C ILE A 89 -11.83 -8.92 8.75
N GLY A 90 -11.25 -8.23 7.78
CA GLY A 90 -10.21 -8.80 6.92
C GLY A 90 -9.32 -7.74 6.28
N LEU A 91 -8.27 -8.20 5.63
CA LEU A 91 -7.30 -7.39 4.90
C LEU A 91 -7.41 -7.75 3.41
N THR A 92 -7.56 -6.74 2.56
CA THR A 92 -7.61 -6.90 1.10
C THR A 92 -6.63 -5.95 0.40
N PRO A 93 -5.33 -5.97 0.74
CA PRO A 93 -4.34 -5.15 0.07
C PRO A 93 -4.10 -5.67 -1.36
N GLU A 94 -3.86 -4.76 -2.31
CA GLU A 94 -3.45 -5.15 -3.67
C GLU A 94 -2.06 -5.81 -3.69
N GLY A 95 -1.16 -5.36 -2.80
CA GLY A 95 0.17 -5.90 -2.60
C GLY A 95 0.52 -5.99 -1.11
N ILE A 96 1.12 -7.11 -0.72
CA ILE A 96 1.66 -7.36 0.62
C ILE A 96 3.15 -6.95 0.68
N GLU A 97 3.87 -7.35 1.74
CA GLU A 97 5.32 -7.07 1.91
C GLU A 97 5.65 -5.58 2.09
N GLN A 98 4.74 -4.84 2.72
CA GLN A 98 4.93 -3.45 3.11
C GLN A 98 4.19 -3.15 4.41
N ASN A 99 4.65 -2.14 5.15
CA ASN A 99 3.97 -1.59 6.34
C ASN A 99 3.43 -2.64 7.34
N ASP A 100 4.26 -3.62 7.73
CA ASP A 100 3.91 -4.74 8.63
C ASP A 100 3.09 -4.36 9.86
N ILE A 101 3.35 -3.17 10.44
CA ILE A 101 2.63 -2.63 11.59
C ILE A 101 1.12 -2.56 11.37
N ILE A 102 0.66 -2.26 10.15
CA ILE A 102 -0.76 -2.18 9.81
C ILE A 102 -1.38 -3.57 9.79
N TYR A 103 -0.66 -4.55 9.25
CA TYR A 103 -1.10 -5.95 9.23
C TYR A 103 -1.19 -6.53 10.65
N ASP A 104 -0.17 -6.28 11.47
CA ASP A 104 -0.13 -6.73 12.87
C ASP A 104 -1.28 -6.10 13.68
N PHE A 105 -1.49 -4.79 13.53
CA PHE A 105 -2.60 -4.10 14.21
C PHE A 105 -3.98 -4.61 13.77
N MET A 106 -4.21 -4.74 12.46
CA MET A 106 -5.51 -5.14 11.92
C MET A 106 -5.84 -6.60 12.26
N THR A 107 -4.85 -7.49 12.22
CA THR A 107 -5.04 -8.89 12.61
C THR A 107 -5.28 -9.02 14.12
N GLU A 108 -4.58 -8.27 14.97
CA GLU A 108 -4.82 -8.29 16.41
C GLU A 108 -6.16 -7.65 16.81
N SER A 109 -6.62 -6.66 16.02
CA SER A 109 -7.93 -6.01 16.21
C SER A 109 -9.13 -6.96 16.08
N THR A 110 -8.93 -8.15 15.50
CA THR A 110 -9.94 -9.23 15.54
C THR A 110 -10.30 -9.64 16.98
N TRP A 111 -9.34 -9.56 17.91
CA TRP A 111 -9.46 -10.04 19.29
C TRP A 111 -9.83 -8.93 20.29
N TYR A 112 -9.75 -7.66 19.90
CA TYR A 112 -10.10 -6.55 20.77
C TYR A 112 -11.61 -6.32 20.80
N SER A 113 -12.17 -6.19 22.00
CA SER A 113 -13.58 -5.82 22.20
C SER A 113 -13.83 -4.31 22.18
N ALA A 114 -12.77 -3.49 22.26
CA ALA A 114 -12.83 -2.03 22.28
C ALA A 114 -11.53 -1.44 21.70
N PRO A 115 -11.51 -0.15 21.31
CA PRO A 115 -10.29 0.54 20.90
C PRO A 115 -9.18 0.45 21.95
N VAL A 116 -7.94 0.36 21.49
CA VAL A 116 -6.74 0.28 22.33
C VAL A 116 -5.98 1.59 22.36
N ASP A 117 -5.15 1.80 23.39
CA ASP A 117 -4.17 2.89 23.40
C ASP A 117 -3.06 2.60 22.38
N LEU A 118 -3.06 3.35 21.28
CA LEU A 118 -2.11 3.17 20.18
C LEU A 118 -0.66 3.41 20.61
N ASN A 119 -0.39 4.35 21.51
CA ASN A 119 0.98 4.61 21.97
C ASN A 119 1.50 3.42 22.79
N GLN A 120 0.66 2.86 23.65
CA GLN A 120 0.99 1.64 24.39
C GLN A 120 1.18 0.46 23.43
N TRP A 121 0.27 0.31 22.46
CA TRP A 121 0.32 -0.76 21.47
C TRP A 121 1.59 -0.72 20.62
N VAL A 122 1.95 0.45 20.08
CA VAL A 122 3.19 0.66 19.30
C VAL A 122 4.42 0.42 20.15
N THR A 123 4.41 0.83 21.41
CA THR A 123 5.52 0.52 22.33
C THR A 123 5.71 -0.99 22.49
N GLN A 124 4.62 -1.76 22.61
CA GLN A 124 4.70 -3.23 22.64
C GLN A 124 5.09 -3.82 21.28
N TYR A 125 4.65 -3.23 20.16
CA TYR A 125 5.01 -3.63 18.80
C TYR A 125 6.51 -3.58 18.58
N VAL A 126 7.11 -2.45 18.90
CA VAL A 126 8.55 -2.25 18.81
C VAL A 126 9.31 -3.28 19.63
N ARG A 127 8.85 -3.52 20.87
CA ARG A 127 9.49 -4.50 21.76
C ARG A 127 9.44 -5.92 21.19
N ARG A 128 8.29 -6.37 20.68
CA ARG A 128 8.15 -7.72 20.11
C ARG A 128 8.88 -7.86 18.78
N ARG A 129 8.85 -6.82 17.93
CA ARG A 129 9.48 -6.83 16.61
C ARG A 129 11.00 -6.92 16.69
N TYR A 130 11.63 -6.18 17.59
CA TYR A 130 13.10 -6.16 17.71
C TYR A 130 13.65 -7.03 18.83
N ASN A 131 12.79 -7.60 19.67
CA ASN A 131 13.17 -8.33 20.87
C ASN A 131 14.14 -7.53 21.78
N TYR A 132 13.98 -6.20 21.80
CA TYR A 132 14.83 -5.30 22.56
C TYR A 132 14.09 -3.99 22.87
N ILE A 133 14.34 -3.42 24.05
CA ILE A 133 13.75 -2.14 24.45
C ILE A 133 14.79 -1.04 24.24
N ASN A 134 14.44 -0.06 23.42
CA ASN A 134 15.28 1.10 23.16
C ASN A 134 14.40 2.35 23.04
N GLU A 135 14.71 3.40 23.82
CA GLU A 135 13.91 4.61 23.87
C GLU A 135 13.87 5.37 22.54
N ASP A 136 14.99 5.43 21.82
CA ASP A 136 15.07 6.16 20.55
C ASP A 136 14.16 5.52 19.51
N ILE A 137 14.13 4.19 19.44
CA ILE A 137 13.24 3.47 18.53
C ILE A 137 11.79 3.56 18.95
N THR A 138 11.47 3.48 20.23
CA THR A 138 10.10 3.74 20.69
C THR A 138 9.66 5.17 20.33
N LYS A 139 10.52 6.17 20.50
CA LYS A 139 10.23 7.56 20.07
C LYS A 139 10.06 7.67 18.55
N ALA A 140 10.91 7.01 17.77
CA ALA A 140 10.84 7.01 16.31
C ALA A 140 9.51 6.45 15.80
N TRP A 141 9.09 5.29 16.32
CA TRP A 141 7.81 4.68 15.93
C TRP A 141 6.61 5.49 16.39
N ASN A 142 6.66 6.15 17.55
CA ASN A 142 5.60 7.09 17.95
C ASN A 142 5.53 8.31 17.02
N LEU A 143 6.66 8.82 16.51
CA LEU A 143 6.65 9.88 15.50
C LEU A 143 5.97 9.38 14.21
N LEU A 144 6.31 8.19 13.73
CA LEU A 144 5.72 7.60 12.51
C LEU A 144 4.22 7.31 12.68
N GLN A 145 3.82 6.76 13.84
CA GLN A 145 2.42 6.52 14.19
C GLN A 145 1.60 7.81 14.06
N ASN A 146 2.08 8.90 14.65
CA ASN A 146 1.38 10.19 14.67
C ASN A 146 1.53 11.01 13.39
N SER A 147 2.22 10.48 12.37
CA SER A 147 2.48 11.15 11.10
C SER A 147 2.09 10.26 9.91
N VAL A 148 3.02 9.46 9.40
CA VAL A 148 2.84 8.61 8.21
C VAL A 148 1.65 7.67 8.35
N PHE A 149 1.42 7.10 9.54
CA PHE A 149 0.32 6.15 9.78
C PHE A 149 -1.00 6.80 10.21
N THR A 150 -1.05 8.13 10.33
CA THR A 150 -2.28 8.86 10.71
C THR A 150 -2.57 9.97 9.71
N ASP A 151 -3.46 9.71 8.76
CA ASP A 151 -3.96 10.75 7.85
C ASP A 151 -5.03 11.60 8.53
N GLY A 152 -4.64 12.83 8.90
CA GLY A 152 -5.54 13.83 9.47
C GLY A 152 -6.26 14.73 8.45
N ILE A 153 -5.89 14.67 7.17
CA ILE A 153 -6.35 15.64 6.14
C ILE A 153 -6.96 15.00 4.89
N LYS A 154 -7.11 13.67 4.85
CA LYS A 154 -7.78 12.90 3.78
C LYS A 154 -7.11 13.04 2.42
N VAL A 155 -5.77 13.05 2.44
CA VAL A 155 -4.97 13.05 1.22
C VAL A 155 -4.64 11.60 0.88
N HIS A 156 -5.10 11.14 -0.28
CA HIS A 156 -4.74 9.84 -0.80
C HIS A 156 -3.49 9.98 -1.66
N ASN A 157 -2.35 9.51 -1.15
CA ASN A 157 -1.14 9.31 -1.94
C ASN A 157 -0.86 7.80 -2.01
N HIS A 158 -0.95 7.24 -3.22
CA HIS A 158 -0.81 5.81 -3.51
C HIS A 158 0.67 5.40 -3.71
N GLY A 159 1.57 5.90 -2.87
CA GLY A 159 3.01 5.69 -3.06
C GLY A 159 3.60 6.51 -4.22
N GLU A 160 2.90 7.57 -4.60
CA GLU A 160 3.23 8.49 -5.67
C GLU A 160 4.20 9.58 -5.19
N TYR A 161 5.48 9.39 -5.48
CA TYR A 161 6.54 10.34 -5.13
C TYR A 161 7.27 10.86 -6.37
N THR A 162 7.91 12.02 -6.29
CA THR A 162 8.53 12.60 -7.49
C THR A 162 9.64 11.71 -8.07
N ILE A 163 10.33 10.91 -7.25
CA ILE A 163 11.40 10.00 -7.70
C ILE A 163 10.90 8.81 -8.54
N ASN A 164 9.70 8.29 -8.25
CA ASN A 164 9.14 7.14 -8.96
C ASN A 164 8.12 7.57 -10.03
N LYS A 165 7.92 8.87 -10.22
CA LYS A 165 7.08 9.41 -11.29
C LYS A 165 7.87 9.70 -12.56
N ARG A 166 7.20 9.61 -13.71
CA ARG A 166 7.73 10.19 -14.97
C ARG A 166 8.13 11.66 -14.76
N PRO A 167 9.39 12.05 -15.03
CA PRO A 167 9.86 13.41 -14.80
C PRO A 167 9.02 14.46 -15.53
N SER A 168 8.65 15.52 -14.82
CA SER A 168 7.94 16.68 -15.38
C SER A 168 8.16 17.93 -14.53
N LEU A 169 7.95 19.11 -15.11
CA LEU A 169 8.05 20.38 -14.38
C LEU A 169 6.95 20.59 -13.32
N LYS A 170 5.95 19.70 -13.28
CA LYS A 170 4.81 19.77 -12.35
C LYS A 170 4.81 18.64 -11.32
N SER A 171 5.87 17.83 -11.28
CA SER A 171 5.95 16.70 -10.35
C SER A 171 6.15 17.21 -8.92
N HIS A 172 5.22 16.85 -8.04
CA HIS A 172 5.28 17.15 -6.60
C HIS A 172 4.47 16.11 -5.83
N SER A 173 5.08 15.51 -4.81
CA SER A 173 4.40 14.55 -3.93
C SER A 173 3.39 15.25 -3.02
N VAL A 174 2.18 14.72 -2.91
CA VAL A 174 1.18 15.24 -1.96
C VAL A 174 1.29 14.43 -0.66
N LEU A 175 1.45 15.11 0.47
CA LEU A 175 1.68 14.47 1.78
C LEU A 175 0.59 14.88 2.79
N TRP A 176 0.16 13.94 3.63
CA TRP A 176 -0.72 14.21 4.78
C TRP A 176 0.03 14.50 6.08
N TYR A 177 1.35 14.41 6.05
CA TYR A 177 2.24 14.53 7.21
C TYR A 177 3.41 15.47 6.92
N LYS A 178 4.15 15.85 7.97
CA LYS A 178 5.33 16.72 7.82
C LYS A 178 6.58 15.87 7.55
N PRO A 179 7.36 16.15 6.49
CA PRO A 179 8.62 15.44 6.25
C PRO A 179 9.60 15.46 7.42
N SER A 180 9.56 16.51 8.26
CA SER A 180 10.38 16.60 9.47
C SER A 180 10.18 15.45 10.44
N ASP A 181 8.96 14.88 10.53
CA ASP A 181 8.67 13.79 11.45
C ASP A 181 9.40 12.51 11.01
N VAL A 182 9.46 12.26 9.70
CA VAL A 182 10.23 11.17 9.09
C VAL A 182 11.73 11.40 9.26
N PHE A 183 12.24 12.60 9.01
CA PHE A 183 13.67 12.90 9.21
C PHE A 183 14.10 12.74 10.68
N ASN A 184 13.26 13.15 11.62
CA ASN A 184 13.50 12.98 13.05
C ASN A 184 13.46 11.50 13.46
N ALA A 185 12.50 10.73 12.93
CA ALA A 185 12.44 9.29 13.13
C ALA A 185 13.69 8.60 12.56
N TYR A 186 14.10 8.93 11.33
CA TYR A 186 15.33 8.43 10.71
C TYR A 186 16.57 8.67 11.59
N LYS A 187 16.72 9.89 12.13
CA LYS A 187 17.84 10.20 13.03
C LYS A 187 17.85 9.31 14.28
N LEU A 188 16.69 9.04 14.87
CA LEU A 188 16.55 8.13 16.00
C LEU A 188 16.86 6.68 15.62
N PHE A 189 16.47 6.24 14.43
CA PHE A 189 16.87 4.95 13.87
C PHE A 189 18.39 4.82 13.73
N ILE A 190 19.06 5.86 13.21
CA ILE A 190 20.52 5.89 13.09
C ILE A 190 21.20 5.84 14.47
N ASN A 191 20.72 6.62 15.45
CA ASN A 191 21.24 6.54 16.81
C ASN A 191 21.15 5.13 17.39
N ALA A 192 19.99 4.49 17.23
CA ALA A 192 19.75 3.15 17.74
C ALA A 192 20.53 2.06 16.99
N SER A 193 20.94 2.30 15.73
CA SER A 193 21.78 1.38 14.95
C SER A 193 23.17 1.15 15.58
N THR A 194 23.59 2.01 16.51
CA THR A 194 24.82 1.83 17.30
C THR A 194 24.69 0.73 18.36
N VAL A 195 23.47 0.33 18.72
CA VAL A 195 23.18 -0.72 19.70
C VAL A 195 23.30 -2.08 19.03
N SER A 196 24.17 -2.94 19.54
CA SER A 196 24.50 -4.24 18.92
C SER A 196 23.29 -5.17 18.74
N GLN A 197 22.36 -5.20 19.71
CA GLN A 197 21.15 -6.01 19.65
C GLN A 197 20.23 -5.59 18.49
N LEU A 198 20.08 -4.28 18.28
CA LEU A 198 19.28 -3.74 17.18
C LEU A 198 20.00 -3.91 15.84
N LYS A 199 21.29 -3.57 15.78
CA LYS A 199 22.12 -3.73 14.58
C LYS A 199 22.07 -5.14 14.00
N ASN A 200 21.98 -6.16 14.86
CA ASN A 200 21.93 -7.57 14.47
C ASN A 200 20.50 -8.12 14.30
N SER A 201 19.47 -7.32 14.56
CA SER A 201 18.08 -7.72 14.37
C SER A 201 17.67 -7.52 12.91
N SER A 202 17.23 -8.59 12.24
CA SER A 202 16.83 -8.55 10.82
C SER A 202 15.62 -7.64 10.58
N THR A 203 14.66 -7.61 11.50
CA THR A 203 13.50 -6.71 11.44
C THR A 203 13.92 -5.25 11.62
N PHE A 204 14.91 -4.98 12.47
CA PHE A 204 15.47 -3.64 12.61
C PHE A 204 16.22 -3.21 11.35
N GLN A 205 17.03 -4.09 10.77
CA GLN A 205 17.73 -3.82 9.52
C GLN A 205 16.75 -3.52 8.37
N TYR A 206 15.66 -4.28 8.29
CA TYR A 206 14.59 -4.02 7.33
C TYR A 206 13.97 -2.63 7.52
N ASP A 207 13.54 -2.30 8.75
CA ASP A 207 12.90 -1.01 9.01
C ASP A 207 13.86 0.17 8.86
N LEU A 208 15.16 -0.03 9.16
CA LEU A 208 16.21 0.96 8.94
C LEU A 208 16.40 1.25 7.45
N VAL A 209 16.37 0.22 6.59
CA VAL A 209 16.37 0.40 5.14
C VAL A 209 15.11 1.15 4.69
N ASP A 210 13.92 0.77 5.18
CA ASP A 210 12.67 1.42 4.77
C ASP A 210 12.60 2.90 5.17
N ILE A 211 12.98 3.25 6.40
CA ILE A 211 12.96 4.64 6.85
C ILE A 211 14.04 5.49 6.15
N THR A 212 15.17 4.88 5.78
CA THR A 212 16.21 5.54 4.98
C THR A 212 15.71 5.79 3.57
N ARG A 213 15.12 4.77 2.91
CA ARG A 213 14.45 4.88 1.61
C ARG A 213 13.40 6.00 1.62
N GLN A 214 12.52 6.02 2.61
CA GLN A 214 11.49 7.05 2.73
C GLN A 214 12.11 8.44 2.94
N SER A 215 13.17 8.55 3.72
CA SER A 215 13.87 9.83 3.95
C SER A 215 14.53 10.35 2.68
N LEU A 216 15.20 9.50 1.91
CA LEU A 216 15.80 9.86 0.62
C LEU A 216 14.73 10.30 -0.38
N GLN A 217 13.58 9.63 -0.40
CA GLN A 217 12.46 9.99 -1.26
C GLN A 217 11.90 11.38 -0.94
N LEU A 218 11.73 11.71 0.35
CA LEU A 218 11.30 13.06 0.76
C LEU A 218 12.37 14.13 0.49
N ALA A 219 13.64 13.78 0.63
CA ALA A 219 14.74 14.67 0.26
C ALA A 219 14.78 14.94 -1.26
N PHE A 220 14.51 13.92 -2.08
CA PHE A 220 14.38 14.04 -3.53
C PHE A 220 13.34 15.09 -3.91
N ASP A 221 12.14 15.04 -3.31
CA ASP A 221 11.06 16.00 -3.61
C ASP A 221 11.51 17.45 -3.36
N VAL A 222 12.20 17.71 -2.25
CA VAL A 222 12.72 19.03 -1.90
C VAL A 222 13.76 19.52 -2.90
N ILE A 223 14.69 18.66 -3.30
CA ILE A 223 15.77 19.00 -4.24
C ILE A 223 15.18 19.19 -5.65
N TYR A 224 14.24 18.34 -6.05
CA TYR A 224 13.56 18.41 -7.34
C TYR A 224 12.77 19.71 -7.51
N ALA A 225 12.06 20.16 -6.48
CA ALA A 225 11.38 21.46 -6.51
C ALA A 225 12.36 22.63 -6.75
N LYS A 226 13.53 22.63 -6.10
CA LYS A 226 14.59 23.64 -6.34
C LYS A 226 15.17 23.54 -7.74
N LEU A 227 15.30 22.33 -8.27
CA LEU A 227 15.78 22.07 -9.61
C LEU A 227 14.83 22.66 -10.66
N VAL A 228 13.52 22.46 -10.51
CA VAL A 228 12.50 23.06 -11.39
C VAL A 228 12.56 24.60 -11.31
N LEU A 229 12.62 25.18 -10.11
CA LEU A 229 12.73 26.64 -9.96
C LEU A 229 14.00 27.20 -10.61
N SER A 230 15.12 26.47 -10.52
CA SER A 230 16.38 26.88 -11.16
C SER A 230 16.30 26.82 -12.69
N TYR A 231 15.62 25.81 -13.22
CA TYR A 231 15.31 25.71 -14.65
C TYR A 231 14.43 26.89 -15.12
N GLU A 232 13.35 27.20 -14.41
CA GLU A 232 12.44 28.31 -14.73
C GLU A 232 13.15 29.68 -14.67
N ALA A 233 14.04 29.85 -13.70
CA ALA A 233 14.88 31.04 -13.55
C ALA A 233 16.03 31.11 -14.56
N LYS A 234 16.22 30.08 -15.40
CA LYS A 234 17.37 29.93 -16.33
C LYS A 234 18.73 30.00 -15.62
N ASN A 235 18.80 29.56 -14.36
CA ASN A 235 20.03 29.50 -13.59
C ASN A 235 20.77 28.20 -13.89
N GLU A 236 21.60 28.22 -14.93
CA GLU A 236 22.32 27.04 -15.43
C GLU A 236 23.25 26.41 -14.39
N THR A 237 23.96 27.25 -13.61
CA THR A 237 24.92 26.78 -12.59
C THR A 237 24.19 25.99 -11.50
N GLU A 238 23.11 26.55 -10.95
CA GLU A 238 22.34 25.89 -9.90
C GLU A 238 21.63 24.64 -10.43
N LEU A 239 21.09 24.70 -11.64
CA LEU A 239 20.46 23.56 -12.30
C LEU A 239 21.44 22.38 -12.44
N LYS A 240 22.67 22.62 -12.89
CA LYS A 240 23.71 21.59 -13.01
C LYS A 240 24.12 21.00 -11.65
N ASN A 241 24.29 21.86 -10.65
CA ASN A 241 24.63 21.44 -9.30
C ASN A 241 23.54 20.54 -8.71
N LEU A 242 22.28 20.98 -8.75
CA LEU A 242 21.14 20.21 -8.23
C LEU A 242 20.92 18.91 -9.01
N SER A 243 21.17 18.90 -10.32
CA SER A 243 21.10 17.66 -11.13
C SER A 243 22.09 16.62 -10.63
N THR A 244 23.31 17.04 -10.31
CA THR A 244 24.35 16.15 -9.75
C THR A 244 23.94 15.60 -8.38
N VAL A 245 23.38 16.46 -7.52
CA VAL A 245 22.88 16.06 -6.19
C VAL A 245 21.73 15.06 -6.31
N ILE A 246 20.79 15.27 -7.22
CA ILE A 246 19.68 14.32 -7.45
C ILE A 246 20.18 12.96 -7.91
N LEU A 247 21.10 12.92 -8.89
CA LEU A 247 21.65 11.65 -9.38
C LEU A 247 22.40 10.91 -8.28
N THR A 248 23.19 11.63 -7.46
CA THR A 248 23.88 11.03 -6.31
C THR A 248 22.89 10.45 -5.31
N LEU A 249 21.78 11.16 -5.02
CA LEU A 249 20.72 10.65 -4.14
C LEU A 249 20.07 9.38 -4.70
N MET A 250 19.87 9.29 -6.02
CA MET A 250 19.35 8.08 -6.66
C MET A 250 20.33 6.91 -6.54
N ASP A 251 21.64 7.16 -6.64
CA ASP A 251 22.66 6.15 -6.38
C ASP A 251 22.64 5.70 -4.91
N ASP A 252 22.56 6.65 -3.95
CA ASP A 252 22.43 6.34 -2.51
C ASP A 252 21.17 5.51 -2.22
N MET A 253 20.06 5.81 -2.90
CA MET A 253 18.81 5.05 -2.81
C MET A 253 19.01 3.62 -3.33
N ASN A 254 19.65 3.45 -4.47
CA ASN A 254 19.96 2.12 -5.01
C ASN A 254 20.87 1.33 -4.06
N ASP A 255 21.89 1.98 -3.50
CA ASP A 255 22.83 1.34 -2.58
C ASP A 255 22.16 0.87 -1.31
N ILE A 256 21.34 1.71 -0.64
CA ILE A 256 20.66 1.29 0.58
C ILE A 256 19.66 0.16 0.33
N LEU A 257 18.91 0.21 -0.79
CA LEU A 257 17.98 -0.86 -1.17
C LEU A 257 18.72 -2.17 -1.47
N SER A 258 19.92 -2.11 -2.02
CA SER A 258 20.74 -3.29 -2.31
C SER A 258 21.20 -4.05 -1.05
N THR A 259 21.15 -3.41 0.13
CA THR A 259 21.62 -4.02 1.39
C THR A 259 20.64 -5.02 1.99
N ASN A 260 19.38 -5.04 1.53
CA ASN A 260 18.35 -5.88 2.09
C ASN A 260 17.60 -6.64 1.00
N GLU A 261 17.50 -7.95 1.21
CA GLU A 261 17.02 -8.89 0.22
C GLU A 261 15.55 -8.69 -0.19
N TYR A 262 14.75 -8.02 0.64
CA TYR A 262 13.34 -7.71 0.38
C TYR A 262 13.14 -6.56 -0.62
N TYR A 263 14.19 -5.80 -0.94
CA TYR A 263 14.14 -4.68 -1.90
C TYR A 263 14.78 -5.00 -3.26
N LEU A 264 15.20 -6.24 -3.48
CA LEU A 264 15.94 -6.62 -4.69
C LEU A 264 14.99 -6.99 -5.84
N LEU A 265 14.96 -6.16 -6.89
CA LEU A 265 14.24 -6.47 -8.13
C LEU A 265 14.65 -7.82 -8.74
N GLY A 266 15.91 -8.22 -8.58
CA GLY A 266 16.40 -9.51 -9.04
C GLY A 266 15.65 -10.71 -8.45
N LYS A 267 15.16 -10.61 -7.21
CA LYS A 267 14.34 -11.68 -6.62
C LYS A 267 13.00 -11.81 -7.29
N TRP A 268 12.30 -10.69 -7.50
CA TRP A 268 11.01 -10.66 -8.21
C TRP A 268 11.13 -11.29 -9.61
N ILE A 269 12.13 -10.86 -10.39
CA ILE A 269 12.39 -11.38 -11.73
C ILE A 269 12.73 -12.88 -11.69
N ASN A 270 13.59 -13.31 -10.77
CA ASN A 270 14.02 -14.70 -10.69
C ASN A 270 12.89 -15.63 -10.24
N SER A 271 12.03 -15.19 -9.32
CA SER A 271 10.82 -15.93 -8.94
C SER A 271 9.89 -16.14 -10.13
N ALA A 272 9.63 -15.10 -10.94
CA ALA A 272 8.81 -15.22 -12.15
C ALA A 272 9.44 -16.19 -13.17
N ARG A 273 10.75 -16.10 -13.38
CA ARG A 273 11.50 -17.01 -14.26
C ARG A 273 11.49 -18.46 -13.77
N ALA A 274 11.42 -18.70 -12.46
CA ALA A 274 11.43 -20.04 -11.88
C ALA A 274 10.13 -20.82 -12.10
N LEU A 275 9.03 -20.13 -12.40
CA LEU A 275 7.73 -20.76 -12.70
C LEU A 275 7.67 -21.39 -14.10
N ALA A 276 8.61 -21.07 -14.99
CA ALA A 276 8.59 -21.49 -16.38
C ALA A 276 9.12 -22.92 -16.59
N VAL A 277 8.49 -23.66 -17.50
CA VAL A 277 8.93 -25.01 -17.91
C VAL A 277 9.74 -25.01 -19.23
N SER A 278 9.94 -23.83 -19.84
CA SER A 278 10.75 -23.66 -21.05
C SER A 278 11.47 -22.30 -21.06
N ASP A 279 12.51 -22.16 -21.88
CA ASP A 279 13.21 -20.87 -22.02
C ASP A 279 12.34 -19.77 -22.63
N GLN A 280 11.45 -20.13 -23.56
CA GLN A 280 10.50 -19.17 -24.13
C GLN A 280 9.54 -18.64 -23.06
N GLU A 281 8.99 -19.52 -22.23
CA GLU A 281 8.11 -19.13 -21.12
C GLU A 281 8.87 -18.35 -20.04
N ARG A 282 10.16 -18.67 -19.82
CA ARG A 282 11.02 -17.93 -18.88
C ARG A 282 11.17 -16.46 -19.29
N LEU A 283 11.39 -16.20 -20.58
CA LEU A 283 11.46 -14.85 -21.13
C LEU A 283 10.11 -14.13 -21.06
N TYR A 284 9.02 -14.86 -21.32
CA TYR A 284 7.66 -14.33 -21.20
C TYR A 284 7.34 -13.91 -19.76
N ASN A 285 7.61 -14.77 -18.77
CA ASN A 285 7.35 -14.46 -17.36
C ASN A 285 8.19 -13.29 -16.86
N GLU A 286 9.46 -13.18 -17.27
CA GLU A 286 10.28 -12.01 -16.96
C GLU A 286 9.70 -10.73 -17.55
N TYR A 287 9.26 -10.77 -18.81
CA TYR A 287 8.60 -9.63 -19.45
C TYR A 287 7.35 -9.22 -18.66
N GLN A 288 6.48 -10.17 -18.29
CA GLN A 288 5.27 -9.89 -17.51
C GLN A 288 5.61 -9.28 -16.13
N ALA A 289 6.58 -9.84 -15.44
CA ALA A 289 7.02 -9.36 -14.13
C ALA A 289 7.54 -7.92 -14.18
N LYS A 290 8.32 -7.55 -15.22
CA LYS A 290 8.79 -6.18 -15.44
C LYS A 290 7.67 -5.24 -15.89
N ASN A 291 6.82 -5.72 -16.79
CA ASN A 291 5.69 -4.94 -17.32
C ASN A 291 4.73 -4.53 -16.20
N GLN A 292 4.37 -5.45 -15.30
CA GLN A 292 3.45 -5.22 -14.18
C GLN A 292 3.89 -4.06 -13.26
N ILE A 293 5.19 -3.94 -12.99
CA ILE A 293 5.73 -2.92 -12.08
C ILE A 293 6.16 -1.63 -12.79
N THR A 294 5.94 -1.51 -14.10
CA THR A 294 6.35 -0.36 -14.91
C THR A 294 5.19 0.22 -15.74
N ILE A 295 4.99 -0.30 -16.95
CA ILE A 295 4.06 0.26 -17.94
C ILE A 295 2.67 -0.40 -17.91
N TRP A 296 2.54 -1.53 -17.19
CA TRP A 296 1.34 -2.35 -16.92
C TRP A 296 0.65 -2.96 -18.15
N GLY A 297 0.67 -2.28 -19.29
CA GLY A 297 0.15 -2.71 -20.57
C GLY A 297 1.06 -2.29 -21.74
N PRO A 298 0.76 -2.75 -22.96
CA PRO A 298 1.66 -2.65 -24.11
C PRO A 298 2.05 -1.21 -24.49
N ASN A 299 1.24 -0.23 -24.09
CA ASN A 299 1.43 1.18 -24.44
C ASN A 299 1.52 2.10 -23.22
N GLY A 300 1.81 1.58 -22.02
CA GLY A 300 1.79 2.41 -20.80
C GLY A 300 0.37 2.74 -20.33
N ASN A 301 -0.55 1.77 -20.40
CA ASN A 301 -1.98 1.96 -20.18
C ASN A 301 -2.32 2.40 -18.74
N VAL A 302 -1.53 1.94 -17.77
CA VAL A 302 -1.57 2.35 -16.37
C VAL A 302 -0.11 2.48 -15.94
N SER A 303 0.48 3.66 -16.11
CA SER A 303 1.86 3.88 -15.68
C SER A 303 1.88 3.89 -14.14
N VAL A 304 2.39 2.82 -13.52
CA VAL A 304 2.62 2.74 -12.06
C VAL A 304 3.90 3.47 -11.63
N MET A 305 4.61 4.06 -12.61
CA MET A 305 5.66 5.06 -12.50
C MET A 305 5.42 6.23 -13.47
#